data_AF-A0A0Q7D8E4-F1
#
_entry.id   AF-A0A0Q7D8E4-F1
#
_cell.length_a   1.000
_cell.length_b   1.000
_cell.length_c   1.000
_cell.angle_alpha   90.00
_cell.angle_beta   90.00
_cell.angle_gamma   90.00
#
_symmetry.space_group_name_H-M   'P 1'
#
loop_
_entity.id
_entity.type
_entity.pdbx_description
1 polymer ?
#
loop_
_entity_poly.entity_id
_entity_poly.type
_entity_poly.pdbx_seq_one_letter_code
_entity_poly.pdbx_strand_id
1 'polypeptide(L)' 'MADHKSQAPHARPAERPLGENEKHDQLAEKQKDAEDRQEALLDEGLEESFPSSDPVSVKRIT' A
#
# COMPACT_ATOMS: atom_id res chain seq x y z
N MET A 1 23.33 28.63 5.77
CA MET A 1 22.03 27.92 5.80
C MET A 1 22.31 26.58 6.47
N ALA A 2 21.86 26.37 7.71
CA ALA A 2 22.18 25.16 8.48
C ALA A 2 21.15 24.07 8.18
N ASP A 3 21.62 22.87 7.83
CA ASP A 3 20.80 21.70 7.52
C ASP A 3 20.23 21.11 8.83
N HIS A 4 18.93 21.23 9.04
CA HIS A 4 18.25 20.75 10.24
C HIS A 4 17.83 19.28 10.06
N LYS A 5 18.75 18.33 10.24
CA LYS A 5 18.40 16.91 10.34
C LYS A 5 17.85 16.62 11.72
N SER A 6 16.55 16.35 11.80
CA SER A 6 15.92 15.84 13.02
C SER A 6 16.48 14.46 13.33
N GLN A 7 16.85 14.21 14.59
CA GLN A 7 17.36 12.92 15.07
C GLN A 7 16.27 11.84 15.23
N ALA A 8 15.03 12.15 14.82
CA ALA A 8 13.93 11.21 14.92
C ALA A 8 14.13 10.04 13.94
N PRO A 9 13.66 8.83 14.29
CA PRO A 9 13.61 7.74 13.34
C PRO A 9 12.74 8.14 12.14
N HIS A 10 13.20 7.74 10.95
CA HIS A 10 12.62 8.04 9.64
C HIS A 10 11.37 7.20 9.35
N ALA A 11 11.06 6.23 10.21
CA ALA A 11 9.87 5.39 10.15
C ALA A 11 9.41 5.05 11.57
N ARG A 12 8.09 4.82 11.72
CA ARG A 12 7.53 4.26 12.95
C ARG A 12 7.85 2.76 13.04
N PRO A 13 8.14 2.23 14.24
CA PRO A 13 8.29 0.79 14.43
C PRO A 13 6.96 0.09 14.15
N ALA A 14 7.01 -1.07 13.50
CA ALA A 14 5.83 -1.89 13.26
C ALA A 14 5.34 -2.54 14.57
N GLU A 15 4.03 -2.68 14.74
CA GLU A 15 3.43 -3.33 15.93
C GLU A 15 3.88 -4.79 16.10
N ARG A 16 4.07 -5.48 14.97
CA ARG A 16 4.62 -6.84 14.91
C ARG A 16 5.84 -6.83 13.98
N PRO A 17 6.99 -7.38 14.41
CA PRO A 17 8.11 -7.61 13.50
C PRO A 17 7.72 -8.65 12.45
N LEU A 18 7.93 -8.30 11.18
CA LEU A 18 7.79 -9.24 10.06
C LEU A 18 8.86 -10.34 10.18
N GLY A 19 8.52 -11.58 9.79
CA GLY A 19 9.53 -12.64 9.65
C GLY A 19 10.63 -12.27 8.66
N GLU A 20 11.76 -12.98 8.68
CA GLU A 20 12.97 -12.66 7.90
C GLU A 20 12.72 -12.48 6.39
N ASN A 21 11.69 -13.14 5.83
CA ASN A 21 11.30 -13.03 4.41
C ASN A 21 9.84 -12.60 4.21
N GLU A 22 9.17 -12.11 5.25
CA GLU A 22 7.78 -11.68 5.19
C GLU A 22 7.71 -10.22 4.72
N LYS A 23 6.97 -9.95 3.64
CA LYS A 23 6.68 -8.59 3.18
C LYS A 23 5.42 -8.08 3.90
N HIS A 24 5.34 -6.77 4.08
CA HIS A 24 4.12 -6.14 4.54
C HIS A 24 3.02 -6.29 3.47
N ASP A 25 1.83 -6.73 3.87
CA ASP A 25 0.68 -6.78 2.95
C ASP A 25 0.08 -5.38 2.85
N GLN A 26 0.39 -4.69 1.75
CA GLN A 26 -0.04 -3.32 1.49
C GLN A 26 -1.57 -3.20 1.36
N LEU A 27 -2.26 -4.30 1.00
CA LEU A 27 -3.71 -4.31 0.86
C LEU A 27 -4.43 -4.64 2.16
N ALA A 28 -3.73 -4.96 3.25
CA ALA A 28 -4.35 -5.43 4.49
C ALA A 28 -5.34 -4.42 5.09
N GLU A 29 -5.07 -3.12 4.96
CA GLU A 29 -6.00 -2.08 5.42
C GLU A 29 -7.18 -1.95 4.44
N LYS A 30 -6.91 -1.84 3.13
CA LYS A 30 -7.95 -1.70 2.09
C LYS A 30 -8.91 -2.91 2.05
N GLN A 31 -8.43 -4.12 2.33
CA GLN A 31 -9.24 -5.34 2.40
C GLN A 31 -10.23 -5.35 3.57
N LYS A 32 -10.00 -4.58 4.64
CA LYS A 32 -10.96 -4.50 5.75
C LYS A 32 -12.24 -3.78 5.35
N ASP A 33 -12.11 -2.85 4.42
CA ASP A 33 -13.20 -1.98 3.96
C ASP A 33 -13.80 -2.43 2.60
N ALA A 34 -13.13 -3.35 1.89
CA ALA A 34 -13.56 -3.88 0.60
C ALA A 34 -14.27 -5.24 0.71
N GLU A 35 -15.13 -5.59 -0.26
CA GLU A 35 -15.86 -6.85 -0.23
C GLU A 35 -14.98 -8.08 -0.56
N ASP A 36 -13.98 -7.90 -1.43
CA ASP A 36 -13.00 -8.93 -1.79
C ASP A 36 -11.64 -8.30 -2.10
N ARG A 37 -10.58 -9.12 -2.14
CA ARG A 37 -9.22 -8.71 -2.49
C ARG A 37 -9.13 -8.07 -3.88
N GLN A 38 -10.05 -8.39 -4.79
CA GLN A 38 -10.09 -7.77 -6.13
C GLN A 38 -10.54 -6.32 -6.08
N GLU A 39 -11.52 -6.00 -5.24
CA GLU A 39 -11.98 -4.62 -5.07
C GLU A 39 -10.91 -3.79 -4.39
N ALA A 40 -10.27 -4.31 -3.33
CA ALA A 40 -9.14 -3.64 -2.69
C ALA A 40 -7.99 -3.31 -3.66
N LEU A 41 -7.75 -4.17 -4.66
CA LEU A 41 -6.77 -3.93 -5.73
C LEU A 41 -7.25 -2.88 -6.74
N LEU A 42 -8.53 -2.90 -7.09
CA LEU A 42 -9.13 -1.92 -8.00
C LEU A 42 -9.09 -0.52 -7.40
N ASP A 43 -9.43 -0.39 -6.12
CA ASP A 43 -9.46 0.88 -5.40
C ASP A 43 -8.06 1.51 -5.31
N GLU A 44 -7.06 0.74 -4.89
CA GLU A 44 -5.67 1.20 -4.85
C GLU A 44 -5.18 1.63 -6.24
N GLY A 45 -5.44 0.78 -7.25
CA GLY A 45 -5.06 1.08 -8.62
C GLY A 45 -5.75 2.33 -9.18
N LEU A 46 -6.96 2.65 -8.73
CA LEU A 46 -7.69 3.84 -9.13
C LEU A 46 -7.16 5.11 -8.43
N GLU A 47 -6.76 5.01 -7.16
CA GLU A 47 -6.14 6.10 -6.40
C GLU A 47 -4.75 6.49 -6.98
N GLU A 48 -4.00 5.50 -7.46
CA GLU A 48 -2.71 5.70 -8.12
C GLU A 48 -2.83 6.01 -9.63
N SER A 49 -4.03 5.94 -10.20
CA SER A 49 -4.27 6.22 -11.61
C SER A 49 -4.26 7.72 -11.92
N PHE A 50 -3.83 8.06 -13.13
CA PHE A 50 -3.76 9.45 -13.57
C PHE A 50 -5.01 9.83 -14.38
N PRO A 51 -5.42 11.12 -14.41
CA PRO A 51 -6.64 11.55 -15.10
C PRO A 51 -6.72 11.21 -16.60
N SER A 52 -5.58 10.93 -17.24
CA SER A 52 -5.49 10.60 -18.67
C SER A 52 -5.00 9.17 -18.93
N SER A 53 -4.86 8.32 -17.92
CA SER A 53 -4.52 6.90 -18.13
C SER A 53 -5.75 6.07 -18.48
N ASP A 54 -5.54 4.94 -19.17
CA ASP A 54 -6.57 3.92 -19.34
C ASP A 54 -7.03 3.37 -17.97
N PRO A 55 -8.30 2.96 -17.81
CA PRO A 55 -8.81 2.43 -16.55
C PRO A 55 -8.10 1.14 -16.13
N VAL A 56 -7.86 0.98 -14.83
CA VAL A 56 -7.19 -0.18 -14.27
C VAL A 56 -8.05 -1.46 -14.45
N SER A 57 -7.42 -2.59 -14.78
CA SER A 57 -8.11 -3.88 -14.96
C SER A 57 -7.40 -4.99 -14.19
N VAL A 58 -8.04 -5.49 -13.13
CA VAL A 58 -7.54 -6.58 -12.31
C VAL A 58 -8.03 -7.92 -12.87
N LYS A 59 -7.12 -8.86 -13.13
CA LYS A 59 -7.47 -10.19 -13.68
C LYS A 59 -7.56 -11.23 -12.56
N ARG A 60 -8.65 -11.99 -12.53
CA ARG A 60 -8.73 -13.24 -11.74
C ARG A 60 -8.01 -14.33 -12.51
N ILE A 61 -6.83 -14.72 -12.06
CA ILE A 61 -6.10 -15.87 -12.59
C ILE A 61 -6.36 -17.03 -11.62
N THR A 62 -7.20 -17.97 -12.03
CA THR A 62 -7.52 -19.21 -11.28
C THR A 62 -6.51 -20.31 -11.56
#